data_AF-A0A522UXV3-F1
#
_entry.id   AF-A0A522UXV3-F1
#
_cell.length_a   1.000
_cell.length_b   1.000
_cell.length_c   1.000
_cell.angle_alpha   90.00
_cell.angle_beta   90.00
_cell.angle_gamma   90.00
#
_symmetry.space_group_name_H-M   'P 1'
#
loop_
_entity.id
_entity.type
_entity.pdbx_description
1 polymer ?
#
loop_
_entity_poly.entity_id
_entity_poly.type
_entity_poly.pdbx_seq_one_letter_code
_entity_poly.pdbx_strand_id
1 'polypeptide(L)'
;MNDRKQKGDTMMLRSLAEGIILQSVEDLWNNEHHKESIGFFQGEDFRICAEIAGMSLLEQVKLLTMLYGVIGSPKAGLPAGGHMPEAADRRQSGTVRDLTVSFH
;
A
#
# COMPACT_ATOMS: atom_id res chain seq x y z
N MET A 1 43.19 9.71 -17.82
CA MET A 1 42.75 10.41 -16.59
C MET A 1 41.22 10.37 -16.52
N ASN A 2 40.58 9.20 -16.35
CA ASN A 2 39.10 9.10 -16.31
C ASN A 2 38.56 8.52 -15.00
N ASP A 3 39.41 8.00 -14.12
CA ASP A 3 38.99 7.26 -12.92
C ASP A 3 38.50 8.16 -11.76
N ARG A 4 38.75 9.47 -11.80
CA ARG A 4 38.35 10.39 -10.72
C ARG A 4 36.89 10.86 -10.80
N LYS A 5 36.24 10.74 -11.97
CA LYS A 5 34.87 11.26 -12.16
C LYS A 5 33.79 10.26 -11.69
N GLN A 6 33.99 8.97 -11.93
CA GLN A 6 33.02 7.91 -11.56
C GLN A 6 32.81 7.76 -10.04
N LYS A 7 33.80 8.11 -9.22
CA LYS A 7 33.69 7.97 -7.76
C LYS A 7 32.77 9.01 -7.11
N GLY A 8 32.58 10.17 -7.76
CA GLY A 8 31.68 11.22 -7.28
C GLY A 8 30.21 10.88 -7.51
N ASP A 9 29.89 10.40 -8.72
CA ASP A 9 28.52 10.07 -9.12
C ASP A 9 27.95 8.90 -8.31
N THR A 10 28.79 7.89 -8.01
CA THR A 10 28.41 6.74 -7.17
C THR A 10 28.13 7.13 -5.71
N MET A 11 28.87 8.09 -5.17
CA MET A 11 28.66 8.58 -3.80
C MET A 11 27.35 9.38 -3.69
N MET A 12 27.02 10.17 -4.71
CA MET A 12 25.78 10.93 -4.75
C MET A 12 24.55 10.02 -4.86
N LEU A 13 24.61 9.00 -5.73
CA LEU A 13 23.54 8.01 -5.86
C LEU A 13 23.32 7.22 -4.57
N ARG A 14 24.41 6.86 -3.89
CA ARG A 14 24.36 6.18 -2.57
C ARG A 14 23.63 7.03 -1.54
N SER A 15 24.02 8.30 -1.39
CA SER A 15 23.36 9.21 -0.44
C SER A 15 21.91 9.50 -0.80
N LEU A 16 21.58 9.58 -2.10
CA LEU A 16 20.20 9.71 -2.55
C LEU A 16 19.37 8.48 -2.17
N ALA A 17 19.89 7.27 -2.40
CA ALA A 17 19.20 6.04 -2.04
C ALA A 17 19.01 5.89 -0.53
N GLU A 18 20.03 6.24 0.27
CA GLU A 18 19.91 6.34 1.73
C GLU A 18 18.81 7.32 2.14
N GLY A 19 18.76 8.50 1.51
CA GLY A 19 17.72 9.50 1.74
C GLY A 19 16.31 9.01 1.41
N ILE A 20 16.12 8.32 0.28
CA ILE A 20 14.83 7.75 -0.12
C ILE A 20 14.35 6.71 0.90
N ILE A 21 15.25 5.83 1.36
CA ILE A 21 14.91 4.81 2.36
C ILE A 21 14.49 5.49 3.67
N LEU A 22 15.26 6.48 4.15
CA LEU A 22 14.94 7.19 5.40
C LEU A 22 13.63 7.98 5.30
N GLN A 23 13.38 8.67 4.19
CA GLN A 23 12.12 9.36 3.94
C GLN A 23 10.94 8.38 3.97
N SER A 24 11.10 7.24 3.30
CA SER A 24 10.06 6.20 3.27
C SER A 24 9.79 5.62 4.66
N VAL A 25 10.83 5.51 5.52
CA VAL A 25 10.65 5.13 6.93
C VAL A 25 9.84 6.18 7.67
N GLU A 26 10.15 7.47 7.54
CA GLU A 26 9.39 8.55 8.19
C GLU A 26 7.92 8.56 7.75
N ASP A 27 7.71 8.38 6.44
CA ASP A 27 6.38 8.37 5.82
C ASP A 27 5.50 7.20 6.29
N LEU A 28 6.06 6.16 6.93
CA LEU A 28 5.25 5.11 7.58
C LEU A 28 4.42 5.64 8.76
N TRP A 29 4.83 6.74 9.39
CA TRP A 29 4.04 7.39 10.45
C TRP A 29 3.13 8.51 9.93
N ASN A 30 3.17 8.80 8.62
CA ASN A 30 2.30 9.78 7.98
C ASN A 30 1.11 9.07 7.31
N ASN A 31 -0.12 9.37 7.76
CA ASN A 31 -1.34 8.74 7.23
C ASN A 31 -1.52 8.91 5.71
N GLU A 32 -1.01 9.99 5.13
CA GLU A 32 -1.14 10.27 3.69
C GLU A 32 -0.21 9.39 2.85
N HIS A 33 1.00 9.13 3.33
CA HIS A 33 2.05 8.39 2.61
C HIS A 33 2.26 6.95 3.10
N HIS A 34 1.63 6.55 4.20
CA HIS A 34 1.82 5.24 4.84
C HIS A 34 1.63 4.06 3.87
N LYS A 35 0.59 4.09 3.03
CA LYS A 35 0.32 3.01 2.06
C LYS A 35 1.39 2.93 0.97
N GLU A 36 1.88 4.07 0.52
CA GLU A 36 2.90 4.18 -0.52
C GLU A 36 4.24 3.66 0.02
N SER A 37 4.60 4.04 1.24
CA SER A 37 5.78 3.53 1.95
C SER A 37 5.72 2.03 2.21
N ILE A 38 4.55 1.48 2.57
CA ILE A 38 4.37 0.02 2.66
C ILE A 38 4.67 -0.64 1.30
N GLY A 39 4.11 -0.08 0.22
CA GLY A 39 4.35 -0.57 -1.14
C GLY A 39 5.84 -0.54 -1.52
N PHE A 40 6.55 0.53 -1.15
CA PHE A 40 7.99 0.66 -1.34
C PHE A 40 8.76 -0.46 -0.62
N PHE A 41 8.54 -0.66 0.68
CA PHE A 41 9.26 -1.67 1.48
C PHE A 41 8.91 -3.13 1.11
N GLN A 42 7.72 -3.36 0.55
CA GLN A 42 7.31 -4.68 0.06
C GLN A 42 7.69 -4.93 -1.41
N GLY A 43 8.14 -3.89 -2.12
CA GLY A 43 8.42 -3.92 -3.55
C GLY A 43 9.90 -4.02 -3.91
N GLU A 44 10.16 -4.02 -5.22
CA GLU A 44 11.50 -4.05 -5.78
C GLU A 44 12.26 -2.73 -5.59
N ASP A 45 11.55 -1.62 -5.40
CA ASP A 45 12.13 -0.28 -5.23
C ASP A 45 13.01 -0.20 -3.97
N PHE A 46 12.58 -0.83 -2.87
CA PHE A 46 13.41 -0.95 -1.68
C PHE A 46 14.68 -1.75 -1.95
N ARG A 47 14.60 -2.88 -2.68
CA ARG A 47 15.79 -3.68 -2.99
C ARG A 47 16.79 -2.88 -3.82
N ILE A 48 16.32 -2.15 -4.84
CA ILE A 48 17.16 -1.31 -5.68
C ILE A 48 17.83 -0.21 -4.85
N CYS A 49 17.07 0.52 -4.02
CA CYS A 49 17.64 1.56 -3.18
C CYS A 49 18.62 0.99 -2.16
N ALA A 50 18.32 -0.17 -1.57
CA ALA A 50 19.20 -0.81 -0.60
C ALA A 50 20.52 -1.27 -1.22
N GLU A 51 20.49 -1.81 -2.45
CA GLU A 51 21.69 -2.16 -3.21
C GLU A 51 22.54 -0.91 -3.52
N ILE A 52 21.92 0.19 -3.96
CA ILE A 52 22.61 1.46 -4.26
C ILE A 52 23.18 2.09 -2.97
N ALA A 53 22.45 2.00 -1.85
CA ALA A 53 22.89 2.43 -0.52
C ALA A 53 24.09 1.60 0.00
N GLY A 54 24.33 0.43 -0.60
CA GLY A 54 25.37 -0.51 -0.17
C GLY A 54 24.97 -1.32 1.06
N MET A 55 23.67 -1.52 1.29
CA MET A 55 23.17 -2.35 2.38
C MET A 55 23.35 -3.84 2.04
N SER A 56 23.94 -4.58 2.97
CA SER A 56 23.97 -6.04 2.92
C SER A 56 22.56 -6.64 3.06
N LEU A 57 22.37 -7.86 2.55
CA LEU A 57 21.10 -8.59 2.73
C LEU A 57 20.69 -8.71 4.21
N LEU A 58 21.66 -8.87 5.11
CA LEU A 58 21.40 -8.93 6.55
C LEU A 58 20.84 -7.60 7.09
N GLU A 59 21.39 -6.47 6.66
CA GLU A 59 20.90 -5.14 7.05
C GLU A 59 19.51 -4.86 6.48
N GLN A 60 19.25 -5.29 5.23
CA GLN A 60 17.93 -5.19 4.61
C GLN A 60 16.88 -5.98 5.39
N VAL A 61 17.16 -7.25 5.69
CA VAL A 61 16.25 -8.10 6.48
C VAL A 61 16.05 -7.54 7.89
N LYS A 62 17.11 -7.03 8.52
CA LYS A 62 17.01 -6.41 9.85
C LYS A 62 16.11 -5.19 9.83
N LEU A 63 16.28 -4.30 8.85
CA LEU A 63 15.43 -3.12 8.70
C LEU A 63 13.97 -3.52 8.47
N LEU A 64 13.69 -4.43 7.53
CA LEU A 64 12.34 -4.93 7.30
C LEU A 64 11.73 -5.54 8.56
N THR A 65 12.49 -6.34 9.31
CA THR A 65 12.04 -6.95 10.58
C THR A 65 11.67 -5.89 11.62
N MET A 66 12.42 -4.79 11.70
CA MET A 66 12.08 -3.66 12.57
C MET A 66 10.79 -2.97 12.12
N LEU A 67 10.57 -2.87 10.80
CA LEU A 67 9.39 -2.23 10.23
C LEU A 67 8.14 -3.13 10.20
N TYR A 68 8.27 -4.46 10.26
CA TYR A 68 7.14 -5.39 10.25
C TYR A 68 6.14 -5.16 11.39
N GLY A 69 6.59 -4.61 12.52
CA GLY A 69 5.71 -4.21 13.63
C GLY A 69 4.80 -3.01 13.28
N VAL A 70 5.19 -2.22 12.28
CA VAL A 70 4.48 -1.02 11.80
C VAL A 70 3.66 -1.33 10.55
N ILE A 71 4.25 -2.08 9.60
CA ILE A 71 3.68 -2.38 8.29
C ILE A 71 2.54 -3.42 8.38
N GLY A 72 2.55 -4.26 9.42
CA GLY A 72 1.64 -5.40 9.54
C GLY A 72 2.02 -6.51 8.55
N SER A 73 1.79 -7.77 8.93
CA SER A 73 2.04 -8.90 8.03
C SER A 73 1.23 -8.73 6.74
N PRO A 74 1.79 -9.00 5.54
CA PRO A 74 1.02 -9.04 4.31
C PRO A 74 -0.14 -10.01 4.52
N LYS A 75 -1.37 -9.48 4.54
CA LYS A 75 -2.58 -10.30 4.56
C LYS A 75 -2.61 -11.09 3.26
N ALA A 76 -2.11 -12.32 3.31
CA ALA A 76 -2.35 -13.31 2.29
C ALA A 76 -3.87 -13.44 2.12
N GLY A 77 -4.38 -12.97 0.98
CA GLY A 77 -5.71 -13.24 0.43
C GLY A 77 -6.89 -13.15 1.41
N LEU A 78 -7.46 -11.96 1.61
CA LEU A 78 -8.90 -11.87 1.87
C LEU A 78 -9.63 -11.63 0.54
N PRO A 79 -10.62 -12.47 0.19
CA PRO A 79 -11.46 -12.20 -0.97
C PRO A 79 -12.28 -10.92 -0.71
N ALA A 80 -12.29 -10.04 -1.70
CA ALA A 80 -13.26 -8.96 -1.81
C ALA A 80 -14.67 -9.57 -1.95
N GLY A 81 -15.35 -9.81 -0.84
CA GLY A 81 -16.81 -9.94 -0.77
C GLY A 81 -17.30 -8.75 0.06
N GLY A 82 -18.12 -7.84 -0.43
CA GLY A 82 -19.28 -8.07 -1.28
C GLY A 82 -20.50 -7.71 -0.45
N HIS A 83 -21.04 -6.52 -0.72
CA HIS A 83 -22.35 -6.02 -0.32
C HIS A 83 -22.68 -5.85 1.19
N MET A 84 -22.57 -4.60 1.65
CA MET A 84 -23.54 -4.03 2.60
C MET A 84 -24.90 -3.90 1.89
N PRO A 85 -26.02 -4.34 2.47
CA PRO A 85 -27.33 -3.81 2.12
C PRO A 85 -27.54 -2.53 2.93
N GLU A 86 -27.34 -1.40 2.26
CA GLU A 86 -27.73 -0.07 2.73
C GLU A 86 -29.26 0.05 2.67
N ALA A 87 -29.84 0.46 3.80
CA ALA A 87 -31.27 0.67 3.95
C ALA A 87 -31.73 1.97 3.25
N ALA A 88 -32.78 1.88 2.43
CA ALA A 88 -33.62 3.00 2.01
C ALA A 88 -35.00 2.44 1.64
N ASP A 89 -35.98 2.48 2.55
CA ASP A 89 -36.94 3.56 2.80
C ASP A 89 -37.94 3.86 1.65
N ARG A 90 -39.21 3.74 2.06
CA ARG A 90 -40.50 4.17 1.50
C ARG A 90 -40.56 4.82 0.10
N ARG A 91 -41.52 4.33 -0.73
CA ARG A 91 -42.84 4.97 -0.97
C ARG A 91 -43.74 4.19 -1.94
N GLN A 92 -44.97 3.95 -1.45
CA GLN A 92 -46.29 3.95 -2.11
C GLN A 92 -46.40 3.73 -3.63
N SER A 93 -47.26 2.78 -4.03
CA SER A 93 -48.36 3.10 -4.95
C SER A 93 -49.46 2.04 -4.83
N GLY A 94 -50.60 2.44 -4.27
CA GLY A 94 -51.84 1.71 -4.41
C GLY A 94 -52.36 1.89 -5.83
N THR A 95 -52.87 0.83 -6.44
CA THR A 95 -53.75 0.94 -7.60
C THR A 95 -54.88 -0.06 -7.41
N VAL A 96 -56.04 0.51 -7.11
CA VAL A 96 -57.36 -0.12 -7.13
C VAL A 96 -57.68 -0.57 -8.54
N ARG A 97 -57.97 -1.86 -8.75
CA ARG A 97 -58.91 -2.39 -9.77
C ARG A 97 -59.47 -3.72 -9.27
N ASP A 98 -60.69 -3.79 -8.76
CA ASP A 98 -62.01 -3.82 -9.41
C ASP A 98 -62.55 -5.25 -9.61
N LEU A 99 -63.85 -5.35 -9.40
CA LEU A 99 -64.78 -6.48 -9.25
C LEU A 99 -64.61 -7.67 -10.23
N THR A 100 -64.76 -8.89 -9.71
CA THR A 100 -65.68 -9.87 -10.32
C THR A 100 -66.25 -10.83 -9.27
N VAL A 101 -67.57 -10.76 -9.10
CA VAL A 101 -68.41 -11.69 -8.34
C VAL A 101 -68.51 -12.99 -9.14
N SER A 102 -68.43 -14.15 -8.49
CA SER A 102 -68.86 -15.42 -9.07
C SER A 102 -69.70 -16.19 -8.06
N PHE A 103 -70.96 -16.38 -8.43
CA PHE A 103 -71.97 -17.20 -7.77
C PHE A 103 -71.65 -18.69 -7.95
N HIS A 104 -71.68 -19.46 -6.86
CA HIS A 104 -72.48 -20.70 -6.76
C HIS A 104 -72.69 -21.08 -5.29
#